data_AF-A0A3C0EEZ8-F1
#
_entry.id   AF-A0A3C0EEZ8-F1
#
_cell.length_a   1.000
_cell.length_b   1.000
_cell.length_c   1.000
_cell.angle_alpha   90.00
_cell.angle_beta   90.00
_cell.angle_gamma   90.00
#
_symmetry.space_group_name_H-M   'P 1'
#
loop_
_entity.id
_entity.type
_entity.pdbx_description
1 polymer ?
#
loop_
_entity_poly.entity_id
_entity_poly.type
_entity_poly.pdbx_seq_one_letter_code
_entity_poly.pdbx_strand_id
1 'polypeptide(L)'
;MTNRSDRDRLWDHFVNSAPADAKNELTPHMQSAPEGRVYPVQSASDDPATNSQTIKDLAQWLGANMVGITALDETLRPVSTPEAGGEAISLPIGIVCVVFSDYDPEQSKGMGGQQSAQTGAVILHHLRAYILELGFRASFSNLDSAAVAEAAELGRRDQSGRFVTRSKSPNSVVSYVLCTDL
;
A
#
# COMPACT_ATOMS: atom_id res chain seq x y z
N MET A 1 34.78 20.20 16.14
CA MET A 1 34.20 19.24 15.18
C MET A 1 34.10 17.91 15.89
N THR A 2 32.89 17.53 16.29
CA THR A 2 32.62 16.29 17.03
C THR A 2 32.76 15.09 16.09
N ASN A 3 33.62 14.14 16.44
CA ASN A 3 33.72 12.86 15.73
C ASN A 3 32.38 12.12 15.87
N ARG A 4 31.55 12.09 14.81
CA ARG A 4 30.43 11.15 14.70
C ARG A 4 31.01 9.73 14.77
N SER A 5 30.38 8.87 15.56
CA SER A 5 30.79 7.47 15.65
C SER A 5 30.53 6.75 14.32
N ASP A 6 31.22 5.65 14.04
CA ASP A 6 30.96 4.87 12.81
C ASP A 6 29.52 4.32 12.76
N ARG A 7 28.91 4.08 13.93
CA ARG A 7 27.49 3.76 14.04
C ARG A 7 26.61 4.89 13.51
N ASP A 8 26.91 6.14 13.85
CA ASP A 8 26.14 7.30 13.36
C ASP A 8 26.26 7.46 11.86
N ARG A 9 27.46 7.18 11.29
CA ARG A 9 27.68 7.23 9.83
C ARG A 9 26.91 6.14 9.10
N LEU A 10 26.91 4.90 9.62
CA LEU A 10 26.15 3.80 9.04
C LEU A 10 24.63 4.05 9.09
N TRP A 11 24.14 4.55 10.23
CA TRP A 11 22.72 4.90 10.36
C TRP A 11 22.32 6.04 9.43
N ASP A 12 23.13 7.10 9.36
CA ASP A 12 22.91 8.23 8.44
C ASP A 12 22.90 7.79 6.99
N HIS A 13 23.83 6.91 6.58
CA HIS A 13 23.83 6.31 5.26
C HIS A 13 22.57 5.48 5.00
N PHE A 14 22.19 4.59 5.93
CA PHE A 14 20.99 3.76 5.83
C PHE A 14 19.71 4.59 5.65
N VAL A 15 19.58 5.70 6.35
CA VAL A 15 18.39 6.56 6.30
C VAL A 15 18.38 7.47 5.07
N ASN A 16 19.52 8.09 4.74
CA ASN A 16 19.55 9.23 3.82
C ASN A 16 20.12 8.91 2.44
N SER A 17 20.99 7.90 2.31
CA SER A 17 21.67 7.61 1.04
C SER A 17 20.85 6.64 0.20
N ALA A 18 20.39 7.10 -0.98
CA ALA A 18 19.69 6.25 -1.93
C ALA A 18 20.52 5.01 -2.31
N PRO A 19 19.87 3.86 -2.57
CA PRO A 19 20.58 2.68 -3.05
C PRO A 19 21.33 2.99 -4.36
N ALA A 20 22.54 2.44 -4.49
CA ALA A 20 23.33 2.61 -5.71
C ALA A 20 22.72 1.91 -6.93
N ASP A 21 21.89 0.89 -6.71
CA ASP A 21 21.11 0.19 -7.73
C ASP A 21 19.64 0.20 -7.31
N ALA A 22 18.76 0.70 -8.20
CA ALA A 22 17.31 0.72 -7.99
C ALA A 22 16.72 -0.68 -7.77
N LYS A 23 17.40 -1.75 -8.24
CA LYS A 23 17.00 -3.14 -7.97
C LYS A 23 17.11 -3.53 -6.49
N ASN A 24 17.77 -2.73 -5.66
CA ASN A 24 17.80 -2.95 -4.21
C ASN A 24 16.58 -2.32 -3.50
N GLU A 25 15.73 -1.59 -4.22
CA GLU A 25 14.48 -1.06 -3.67
C GLU A 25 13.38 -2.11 -3.71
N LEU A 26 12.73 -2.37 -2.56
CA LEU A 26 11.72 -3.40 -2.44
C LEU A 26 10.40 -3.06 -3.16
N THR A 27 9.99 -1.80 -3.10
CA THR A 27 8.65 -1.35 -3.54
C THR A 27 8.37 -1.66 -5.01
N PRO A 28 9.26 -1.35 -5.98
CA PRO A 28 9.01 -1.65 -7.39
C PRO A 28 8.88 -3.15 -7.66
N HIS A 29 9.64 -4.00 -6.94
CA HIS A 29 9.53 -5.46 -7.07
C HIS A 29 8.18 -5.99 -6.57
N MET A 30 7.70 -5.45 -5.44
CA MET A 30 6.39 -5.84 -4.90
C MET A 30 5.26 -5.43 -5.83
N GLN A 31 5.33 -4.22 -6.41
CA GLN A 31 4.32 -3.70 -7.34
C GLN A 31 4.29 -4.47 -8.68
N SER A 32 5.46 -4.85 -9.19
CA SER A 32 5.59 -5.62 -10.44
C SER A 32 5.45 -7.13 -10.26
N ALA A 33 5.31 -7.61 -9.01
CA ALA A 33 5.14 -9.02 -8.75
C ALA A 33 3.88 -9.55 -9.47
N PRO A 34 4.01 -10.63 -10.25
CA PRO A 34 2.89 -11.23 -10.97
C PRO A 34 1.68 -11.45 -10.06
N GLU A 35 0.48 -11.35 -10.65
CA GLU A 35 -0.74 -11.72 -9.94
C GLU A 35 -0.74 -13.22 -9.68
N GLY A 36 -1.21 -13.61 -8.49
CA GLY A 36 -1.39 -15.00 -8.13
C GLY A 36 -2.63 -15.60 -8.81
N ARG A 37 -2.78 -16.93 -8.72
CA ARG A 37 -4.02 -17.59 -9.11
C ARG A 37 -5.10 -17.29 -8.08
N VAL A 38 -6.32 -17.07 -8.56
CA VAL A 38 -7.51 -16.98 -7.69
C VAL A 38 -7.91 -18.39 -7.25
N TYR A 39 -8.14 -18.56 -5.96
CA TYR A 39 -8.66 -19.80 -5.42
C TYR A 39 -10.08 -20.06 -5.98
N PRO A 40 -10.40 -21.27 -6.45
CA PRO A 40 -11.62 -21.49 -7.23
C PRO A 40 -12.93 -21.42 -6.43
N VAL A 41 -12.87 -21.36 -5.09
CA VAL A 41 -14.04 -21.36 -4.21
C VAL A 41 -14.04 -20.08 -3.38
N GLN A 42 -15.10 -19.28 -3.51
CA GLN A 42 -15.28 -18.10 -2.67
C GLN A 42 -15.53 -18.50 -1.21
N SER A 43 -14.82 -17.85 -0.29
CA SER A 43 -14.87 -18.17 1.14
C SER A 43 -15.00 -16.94 2.06
N ALA A 44 -15.28 -15.77 1.48
CA ALA A 44 -15.57 -14.56 2.24
C ALA A 44 -16.95 -14.64 2.93
N SER A 45 -17.17 -13.74 3.90
CA SER A 45 -18.48 -13.56 4.52
C SER A 45 -19.47 -12.97 3.51
N ASP A 46 -20.75 -13.33 3.62
CA ASP A 46 -21.83 -12.67 2.87
C ASP A 46 -22.08 -11.22 3.34
N ASP A 47 -21.52 -10.83 4.49
CA ASP A 47 -21.58 -9.47 5.02
C ASP A 47 -20.32 -8.65 4.64
N PRO A 48 -20.46 -7.61 3.78
CA PRO A 48 -19.34 -6.75 3.39
C PRO A 48 -18.68 -6.02 4.55
N ALA A 49 -19.42 -5.72 5.62
CA ALA A 49 -18.84 -5.06 6.80
C ALA A 49 -17.84 -5.99 7.51
N THR A 50 -18.18 -7.27 7.65
CA THR A 50 -17.28 -8.30 8.16
C THR A 50 -16.02 -8.46 7.29
N ASN A 51 -16.17 -8.50 5.97
CA ASN A 51 -15.02 -8.58 5.04
C ASN A 51 -14.12 -7.35 5.18
N SER A 52 -14.71 -6.15 5.16
CA SER A 52 -14.00 -4.88 5.31
C SER A 52 -13.20 -4.83 6.62
N GLN A 53 -13.82 -5.22 7.74
CA GLN A 53 -13.15 -5.24 9.04
C GLN A 53 -12.01 -6.26 9.08
N THR A 54 -12.21 -7.45 8.52
CA THR A 54 -11.18 -8.50 8.45
C THR A 54 -9.94 -8.03 7.69
N ILE A 55 -10.14 -7.37 6.54
CA ILE A 55 -9.03 -6.82 5.75
C ILE A 55 -8.29 -5.72 6.51
N LYS A 56 -9.02 -4.84 7.22
CA LYS A 56 -8.43 -3.80 8.06
C LYS A 56 -7.61 -4.41 9.21
N ASP A 57 -8.14 -5.41 9.89
CA ASP A 57 -7.47 -6.07 11.01
C ASP A 57 -6.18 -6.77 10.54
N LEU A 58 -6.22 -7.47 9.40
CA LEU A 58 -5.04 -8.11 8.82
C LEU A 58 -3.97 -7.07 8.45
N ALA A 59 -4.36 -5.98 7.79
CA ALA A 59 -3.43 -4.93 7.40
C ALA A 59 -2.80 -4.24 8.62
N GLN A 60 -3.57 -4.01 9.69
CA GLN A 60 -3.08 -3.45 10.94
C GLN A 60 -2.15 -4.41 11.68
N TRP A 61 -2.47 -5.71 11.70
CA TRP A 61 -1.60 -6.75 12.25
C TRP A 61 -0.24 -6.79 11.54
N LEU A 62 -0.22 -6.55 10.22
CA LEU A 62 1.00 -6.44 9.42
C LEU A 62 1.74 -5.10 9.56
N GLY A 63 1.18 -4.13 10.30
CA GLY A 63 1.84 -2.87 10.63
C GLY A 63 1.27 -1.60 9.97
N ALA A 64 0.13 -1.67 9.29
CA ALA A 64 -0.57 -0.45 8.85
C ALA A 64 -1.06 0.34 10.07
N ASN A 65 -0.89 1.67 10.07
CA ASN A 65 -1.47 2.51 11.11
C ASN A 65 -2.92 2.88 10.81
N MET A 66 -3.26 3.04 9.53
CA MET A 66 -4.61 3.30 9.05
C MET A 66 -4.86 2.54 7.76
N VAL A 67 -6.10 2.13 7.54
CA VAL A 67 -6.51 1.35 6.36
C VAL A 67 -7.80 1.93 5.82
N GLY A 68 -7.77 2.35 4.56
CA GLY A 68 -8.89 2.93 3.85
C GLY A 68 -9.41 1.93 2.83
N ILE A 69 -10.73 1.77 2.81
CA ILE A 69 -11.43 0.95 1.84
C ILE A 69 -12.57 1.83 1.31
N THR A 70 -12.62 2.03 0.01
CA THR A 70 -13.65 2.85 -0.63
C THR A 70 -14.13 2.21 -1.92
N ALA A 71 -15.39 2.45 -2.27
CA ALA A 71 -15.86 2.22 -3.62
C ALA A 71 -15.14 3.17 -4.59
N LEU A 72 -14.88 2.69 -5.80
CA LEU A 72 -14.31 3.44 -6.90
C LEU A 72 -15.41 3.86 -7.88
N ASP A 73 -15.30 5.08 -8.40
CA ASP A 73 -16.14 5.56 -9.49
C ASP A 73 -16.02 4.65 -10.71
N GLU A 74 -17.13 4.38 -11.40
CA GLU A 74 -17.20 3.44 -12.52
C GLU A 74 -16.16 3.71 -13.62
N THR A 75 -15.87 4.98 -13.88
CA THR A 75 -14.90 5.42 -14.90
C THR A 75 -13.44 5.18 -14.51
N LEU A 76 -13.17 4.92 -13.23
CA LEU A 76 -11.83 4.72 -12.66
C LEU A 76 -11.55 3.27 -12.28
N ARG A 77 -12.54 2.37 -12.38
CA ARG A 77 -12.40 0.96 -12.00
C ARG A 77 -11.45 0.24 -12.94
N PRO A 78 -10.33 -0.30 -12.44
CA PRO A 78 -9.46 -1.15 -13.24
C PRO A 78 -10.20 -2.42 -13.66
N VAL A 79 -9.75 -3.01 -14.76
CA VAL A 79 -10.24 -4.30 -15.24
C VAL A 79 -9.12 -5.33 -15.10
N SER A 80 -9.37 -6.38 -14.33
CA SER A 80 -8.47 -7.55 -14.25
C SER A 80 -8.82 -8.53 -15.36
N THR A 81 -7.81 -9.00 -16.09
CA THR A 81 -7.95 -10.02 -17.14
C THR A 81 -7.23 -11.30 -16.72
N PRO A 82 -7.91 -12.45 -16.63
CA PRO A 82 -7.26 -13.71 -16.28
C PRO A 82 -6.24 -14.14 -17.34
N GLU A 83 -5.05 -14.61 -16.91
CA GLU A 83 -4.03 -15.15 -17.83
C GLU A 83 -4.54 -16.30 -18.72
N ALA A 84 -5.54 -17.06 -18.25
CA ALA A 84 -6.10 -18.22 -18.96
C ALA A 84 -7.22 -17.89 -19.97
N GLY A 85 -7.40 -16.61 -20.34
CA GLY A 85 -8.43 -16.21 -21.31
C GLY A 85 -9.86 -16.20 -20.75
N GLY A 86 -10.00 -15.95 -19.45
CA GLY A 86 -11.29 -15.78 -18.80
C GLY A 86 -11.89 -14.39 -19.01
N GLU A 87 -13.12 -14.19 -18.53
CA GLU A 87 -13.82 -12.91 -18.62
C GLU A 87 -13.09 -11.82 -17.82
N ALA A 88 -13.05 -10.62 -18.41
CA ALA A 88 -12.47 -9.45 -17.79
C ALA A 88 -13.41 -8.94 -16.68
N ILE A 89 -12.89 -8.73 -15.48
CA ILE A 89 -13.70 -8.33 -14.31
C ILE A 89 -13.30 -6.92 -13.87
N SER A 90 -14.30 -6.06 -13.66
CA SER A 90 -14.12 -4.74 -13.08
C SER A 90 -13.84 -4.85 -11.58
N LEU A 91 -12.88 -4.09 -11.07
CA LEU A 91 -12.50 -4.05 -9.66
C LEU A 91 -13.07 -2.79 -8.99
N PRO A 92 -14.25 -2.86 -8.34
CA PRO A 92 -14.96 -1.69 -7.85
C PRO A 92 -14.43 -1.11 -6.54
N ILE A 93 -13.56 -1.81 -5.82
CA ILE A 93 -13.13 -1.40 -4.48
C ILE A 93 -11.65 -1.06 -4.50
N GLY A 94 -11.29 0.08 -3.91
CA GLY A 94 -9.91 0.52 -3.70
C GLY A 94 -9.51 0.39 -2.23
N ILE A 95 -8.34 -0.18 -1.98
CA ILE A 95 -7.74 -0.36 -0.67
C ILE A 95 -6.40 0.37 -0.64
N VAL A 96 -6.20 1.18 0.40
CA VAL A 96 -4.93 1.88 0.68
C VAL A 96 -4.58 1.75 2.16
N CYS A 97 -3.29 1.67 2.45
CA CYS A 97 -2.76 1.68 3.80
C CYS A 97 -1.97 2.96 4.03
N VAL A 98 -2.04 3.50 5.25
CA VAL A 98 -1.15 4.58 5.70
C VAL A 98 -0.22 4.02 6.76
N VAL A 99 1.08 4.21 6.54
CA VAL A 99 2.15 3.86 7.48
C VAL A 99 2.84 5.14 7.92
N PHE A 100 2.92 5.34 9.23
CA PHE A 100 3.62 6.48 9.82
C PHE A 100 5.13 6.31 9.66
N SER A 101 5.82 7.44 9.55
CA SER A 101 7.27 7.46 9.36
C SER A 101 7.90 8.52 10.24
N ASP A 102 9.01 8.17 10.87
CA ASP A 102 9.86 9.13 11.58
C ASP A 102 10.62 10.03 10.59
N TYR A 103 10.84 9.54 9.37
CA TYR A 103 11.57 10.23 8.31
C TYR A 103 10.64 10.69 7.20
N ASP A 104 10.94 11.83 6.58
CA ASP A 104 10.27 12.25 5.36
C ASP A 104 10.86 11.45 4.17
N PRO A 105 10.10 10.57 3.51
CA PRO A 105 10.61 9.78 2.38
C PRO A 105 10.91 10.64 1.15
N GLU A 106 10.43 11.88 1.07
CA GLU A 106 10.81 12.78 0.00
C GLU A 106 12.25 13.29 0.17
N GLN A 107 12.74 13.35 1.41
CA GLN A 107 14.07 13.85 1.75
C GLN A 107 15.06 12.72 2.08
N SER A 108 14.57 11.66 2.73
CA SER A 108 15.38 10.55 3.26
C SER A 108 15.33 9.37 2.29
N LYS A 109 16.24 9.34 1.32
CA LYS A 109 16.17 8.39 0.18
C LYS A 109 16.77 7.01 0.45
N GLY A 110 17.39 6.80 1.59
CA GLY A 110 17.94 5.51 1.95
C GLY A 110 16.88 4.49 2.35
N MET A 111 17.29 3.23 2.48
CA MET A 111 16.40 2.12 2.84
C MET A 111 15.63 2.40 4.15
N GLY A 112 16.28 3.02 5.13
CA GLY A 112 15.65 3.42 6.39
C GLY A 112 14.65 4.57 6.23
N GLY A 113 14.96 5.55 5.39
CA GLY A 113 14.04 6.67 5.11
C GLY A 113 12.81 6.26 4.29
N GLN A 114 12.95 5.19 3.49
CA GLN A 114 11.86 4.60 2.70
C GLN A 114 11.12 3.46 3.43
N GLN A 115 11.46 3.16 4.69
CA GLN A 115 10.98 1.96 5.40
C GLN A 115 9.44 1.90 5.45
N SER A 116 8.73 3.00 5.66
CA SER A 116 7.27 3.02 5.71
C SER A 116 6.64 2.75 4.34
N ALA A 117 7.26 3.21 3.25
CA ALA A 117 6.80 2.90 1.88
C ALA A 117 6.99 1.41 1.57
N GLN A 118 8.13 0.83 1.95
CA GLN A 118 8.41 -0.60 1.80
C GLN A 118 7.45 -1.44 2.63
N THR A 119 7.14 -1.02 3.85
CA THR A 119 6.16 -1.67 4.73
C THR A 119 4.78 -1.67 4.09
N GLY A 120 4.31 -0.52 3.59
CA GLY A 120 3.05 -0.44 2.85
C GLY A 120 3.00 -1.38 1.64
N ALA A 121 4.12 -1.52 0.92
CA ALA A 121 4.22 -2.44 -0.22
C ALA A 121 4.09 -3.91 0.19
N VAL A 122 4.74 -4.31 1.29
CA VAL A 122 4.64 -5.68 1.83
C VAL A 122 3.22 -5.97 2.30
N ILE A 123 2.60 -5.03 3.03
CA ILE A 123 1.22 -5.18 3.52
C ILE A 123 0.28 -5.43 2.35
N LEU A 124 0.28 -4.55 1.33
CA LEU A 124 -0.64 -4.71 0.20
C LEU A 124 -0.41 -5.99 -0.60
N HIS A 125 0.84 -6.44 -0.71
CA HIS A 125 1.12 -7.73 -1.34
C HIS A 125 0.50 -8.90 -0.57
N HIS A 126 0.57 -8.88 0.77
CA HIS A 126 -0.09 -9.90 1.60
C HIS A 126 -1.62 -9.82 1.50
N LEU A 127 -2.19 -8.61 1.51
CA LEU A 127 -3.64 -8.44 1.33
C LEU A 127 -4.09 -8.96 -0.03
N ARG A 128 -3.37 -8.64 -1.11
CA ARG A 128 -3.65 -9.16 -2.45
C ARG A 128 -3.64 -10.69 -2.44
N ALA A 129 -2.59 -11.31 -1.89
CA ALA A 129 -2.49 -12.76 -1.81
C ALA A 129 -3.66 -13.37 -1.02
N TYR A 130 -4.01 -12.79 0.13
CA TYR A 130 -5.13 -13.28 0.93
C TYR A 130 -6.47 -13.18 0.21
N ILE A 131 -6.73 -12.06 -0.47
CA ILE A 131 -7.96 -11.88 -1.25
C ILE A 131 -8.05 -12.89 -2.41
N LEU A 132 -6.94 -13.17 -3.08
CA LEU A 132 -6.88 -14.23 -4.10
C LEU A 132 -7.21 -15.61 -3.52
N GLU A 133 -6.71 -15.92 -2.32
CA GLU A 133 -7.02 -17.16 -1.59
C GLU A 133 -8.47 -17.22 -1.07
N LEU A 134 -9.12 -16.07 -0.88
CA LEU A 134 -10.56 -16.00 -0.60
C LEU A 134 -11.44 -16.23 -1.84
N GLY A 135 -10.83 -16.31 -3.03
CA GLY A 135 -11.52 -16.55 -4.31
C GLY A 135 -11.96 -15.29 -5.05
N PHE A 136 -11.34 -14.15 -4.74
CA PHE A 136 -11.64 -12.84 -5.33
C PHE A 136 -10.46 -12.31 -6.13
N ARG A 137 -10.72 -11.47 -7.14
CA ARG A 137 -9.69 -10.79 -7.93
C ARG A 137 -9.12 -9.62 -7.14
N ALA A 138 -7.80 -9.46 -7.22
CA ALA A 138 -7.12 -8.35 -6.61
C ALA A 138 -5.86 -7.97 -7.39
N SER A 139 -5.76 -6.69 -7.76
CA SER A 139 -4.72 -6.17 -8.64
C SER A 139 -4.23 -4.82 -8.14
N PHE A 140 -2.94 -4.54 -8.32
CA PHE A 140 -2.44 -3.20 -8.05
C PHE A 140 -2.81 -2.24 -9.18
N SER A 141 -3.01 -0.98 -8.83
CA SER A 141 -3.43 0.06 -9.77
C SER A 141 -2.55 1.29 -9.67
N ASN A 142 -2.46 2.02 -10.79
CA ASN A 142 -1.78 3.31 -10.89
C ASN A 142 -2.70 4.48 -10.53
N LEU A 143 -3.85 4.21 -9.90
CA LEU A 143 -4.71 5.26 -9.34
C LEU A 143 -3.95 6.13 -8.34
N ASP A 144 -4.37 7.39 -8.24
CA ASP A 144 -3.84 8.33 -7.28
C ASP A 144 -4.17 7.88 -5.85
N SER A 145 -3.17 7.36 -5.14
CA SER A 145 -3.38 6.79 -3.81
C SER A 145 -3.83 7.81 -2.77
N ALA A 146 -3.39 9.07 -2.88
CA ALA A 146 -3.83 10.11 -1.96
C ALA A 146 -5.30 10.47 -2.20
N ALA A 147 -5.76 10.49 -3.46
CA ALA A 147 -7.18 10.69 -3.76
C ALA A 147 -8.05 9.53 -3.23
N VAL A 148 -7.57 8.28 -3.36
CA VAL A 148 -8.26 7.12 -2.77
C VAL A 148 -8.27 7.19 -1.24
N ALA A 149 -7.18 7.63 -0.60
CA ALA A 149 -7.12 7.80 0.85
C ALA A 149 -8.04 8.91 1.36
N GLU A 150 -8.23 9.99 0.59
CA GLU A 150 -9.20 11.04 0.86
C GLU A 150 -10.65 10.53 0.76
N ALA A 151 -10.97 9.79 -0.30
CA ALA A 151 -12.29 9.18 -0.49
C ALA A 151 -12.60 8.16 0.63
N ALA A 152 -11.58 7.46 1.12
CA ALA A 152 -11.69 6.57 2.28
C ALA A 152 -11.60 7.30 3.65
N GLU A 153 -11.68 8.64 3.66
CA GLU A 153 -11.71 9.50 4.84
C GLU A 153 -10.49 9.39 5.78
N LEU A 154 -9.34 8.95 5.28
CA LEU A 154 -8.13 8.79 6.11
C LEU A 154 -7.41 10.13 6.38
N GLY A 155 -7.68 11.15 5.58
CA GLY A 155 -6.96 12.42 5.62
C GLY A 155 -7.34 13.34 4.48
N ARG A 156 -6.46 14.30 4.21
CA ARG A 156 -6.58 15.27 3.11
C ARG A 156 -5.21 15.72 2.64
N ARG A 157 -5.12 16.25 1.44
CA ARG A 157 -3.95 17.00 0.99
C ARG A 157 -3.90 18.36 1.68
N ASP A 158 -2.70 18.77 2.05
CA ASP A 158 -2.44 20.13 2.49
C ASP A 158 -2.25 21.08 1.29
N GLN A 159 -1.88 22.34 1.57
CA GLN A 159 -1.68 23.36 0.54
C GLN A 159 -0.50 23.05 -0.41
N SER A 160 0.43 22.17 0.00
CA SER A 160 1.55 21.71 -0.83
C SER A 160 1.19 20.52 -1.72
N GLY A 161 -0.02 19.96 -1.57
CA GLY A 161 -0.46 18.76 -2.26
C GLY A 161 -0.05 17.45 -1.57
N ARG A 162 0.64 17.54 -0.41
CA ARG A 162 1.05 16.37 0.37
C ARG A 162 -0.12 15.84 1.19
N PHE A 163 -0.31 14.52 1.19
CA PHE A 163 -1.33 13.88 2.02
C PHE A 163 -0.96 13.98 3.51
N VAL A 164 -1.90 14.46 4.32
CA VAL A 164 -1.79 14.57 5.77
C VAL A 164 -2.98 13.89 6.45
N THR A 165 -2.69 13.18 7.53
CA THR A 165 -3.73 12.55 8.37
C THR A 165 -4.06 13.44 9.57
N ARG A 166 -5.14 13.11 10.28
CA ARG A 166 -5.45 13.76 11.57
C ARG A 166 -4.54 13.29 12.73
N SER A 167 -3.63 12.34 12.46
CA SER A 167 -2.69 11.80 13.45
C SER A 167 -1.61 12.81 13.81
N LYS A 168 -1.00 12.62 14.99
CA LYS A 168 0.17 13.41 15.45
C LYS A 168 1.50 12.98 14.83
N SER A 169 1.50 11.98 13.94
CA SER A 169 2.73 11.54 13.28
C SER A 169 3.31 12.65 12.39
N PRO A 170 4.62 12.93 12.45
CA PRO A 170 5.23 13.97 11.63
C PRO A 170 5.18 13.64 10.14
N ASN A 171 5.20 12.36 9.77
CA ASN A 171 5.06 11.91 8.39
C ASN A 171 4.08 10.74 8.29
N SER A 172 3.32 10.72 7.20
CA SER A 172 2.40 9.64 6.83
C SER A 172 2.68 9.26 5.38
N VAL A 173 2.90 7.98 5.12
CA VAL A 173 3.13 7.44 3.78
C VAL A 173 1.91 6.64 3.37
N VAL A 174 1.26 7.07 2.28
CA VAL A 174 0.17 6.32 1.67
C VAL A 174 0.76 5.28 0.74
N SER A 175 0.33 4.03 0.86
CA SER A 175 0.69 2.96 -0.08
C SER A 175 0.18 3.27 -1.49
N TYR A 176 0.58 2.47 -2.48
CA TYR A 176 -0.16 2.42 -3.75
C TYR A 176 -1.57 1.82 -3.55
N VAL A 177 -2.35 1.70 -4.62
CA VAL A 177 -3.75 1.25 -4.54
C VAL A 177 -3.86 -0.23 -4.90
N LEU A 178 -4.47 -1.03 -4.01
CA LEU A 178 -4.92 -2.38 -4.31
C LEU A 178 -6.41 -2.32 -4.67
N CYS A 179 -6.78 -2.79 -5.85
CA CYS A 179 -8.17 -2.86 -6.30
C CYS A 179 -8.70 -4.29 -6.23
N THR A 180 -9.97 -4.49 -5.90
CA THR A 180 -10.58 -5.82 -5.75
C THR A 180 -12.09 -5.84 -6.04
N ASP A 181 -12.63 -7.05 -6.24
CA ASP A 181 -14.05 -7.38 -6.32
C ASP A 181 -14.61 -8.11 -5.07
N LEU A 182 -13.84 -8.16 -3.96
CA LEU A 182 -14.24 -8.71 -2.64
C LEU A 182 -15.41 -7.98 -1.98
#